data_AF-A0A1I4M9J8-F1
#
_entry.id   AF-A0A1I4M9J8-F1
#
_cell.length_a   1.000
_cell.length_b   1.000
_cell.length_c   1.000
_cell.angle_alpha   90.00
_cell.angle_beta   90.00
_cell.angle_gamma   90.00
#
_symmetry.space_group_name_H-M   'P 1'
#
loop_
_entity.id
_entity.type
_entity.pdbx_description
1 polymer ?
#
loop_
_entity_poly.entity_id
_entity_poly.type
_entity_poly.pdbx_seq_one_letter_code
_entity_poly.pdbx_strand_id
1 'polypeptide(L)' 'MIKEYEQRKIDEVMKLWLDTNINAHYFISEKYWVDNYQVVRERYLTSK' A
#
# COMPACT_ATOMS: atom_id res chain seq x y z
N MET A 1 -15.47 12.95 -1.91
CA MET A 1 -16.50 11.98 -1.46
C MET A 1 -15.79 10.68 -1.12
N ILE A 2 -15.89 10.20 0.11
CA ILE A 2 -15.31 8.92 0.52
C ILE A 2 -16.28 7.81 0.08
N LYS A 3 -15.75 6.72 -0.50
CA LYS A 3 -16.54 5.58 -1.01
C LYS A 3 -16.26 4.34 -0.17
N GLU A 4 -17.18 3.38 -0.21
CA GLU A 4 -16.94 2.05 0.35
C GLU A 4 -15.75 1.38 -0.35
N TYR A 5 -15.05 0.54 0.41
CA TYR A 5 -13.92 -0.21 -0.11
C TYR A 5 -14.41 -1.33 -1.03
N GLU A 6 -13.77 -1.46 -2.19
CA GLU A 6 -14.04 -2.52 -3.15
C GLU A 6 -12.78 -3.35 -3.36
N GLN A 7 -12.85 -4.67 -3.19
CA GLN A 7 -11.68 -5.55 -3.30
C GLN A 7 -10.95 -5.42 -4.64
N ARG A 8 -11.68 -5.15 -5.74
CA ARG A 8 -11.11 -4.93 -7.08
C ARG A 8 -10.19 -3.71 -7.17
N LYS A 9 -10.19 -2.84 -6.15
CA LYS A 9 -9.35 -1.64 -6.06
C LYS A 9 -8.06 -1.86 -5.27
N ILE A 10 -7.84 -3.05 -4.72
CA ILE A 10 -6.68 -3.34 -3.89
C ILE A 10 -5.35 -3.02 -4.59
N ASP A 11 -5.21 -3.33 -5.88
CA ASP A 11 -3.98 -3.07 -6.63
C ASP A 11 -3.72 -1.57 -6.79
N GLU A 12 -4.77 -0.79 -7.01
CA GLU A 12 -4.68 0.68 -7.13
C GLU A 12 -4.30 1.31 -5.78
N VAL A 13 -4.91 0.84 -4.70
CA VAL A 13 -4.60 1.29 -3.33
C VAL A 13 -3.17 0.91 -2.94
N MET A 14 -2.73 -0.30 -3.26
CA MET A 14 -1.37 -0.76 -2.93
C MET A 14 -0.30 -0.02 -3.73
N LYS A 15 -0.56 0.32 -5.00
CA LYS A 15 0.33 1.18 -5.77
C LYS A 15 0.46 2.56 -5.13
N LEU A 16 -0.67 3.19 -4.77
CA LEU A 16 -0.66 4.48 -4.08
C LEU A 16 0.09 4.40 -2.75
N TRP A 17 -0.15 3.35 -1.97
CA TRP A 17 0.56 3.11 -0.72
C TRP A 17 2.08 3.06 -0.94
N LEU A 18 2.57 2.31 -1.94
CA LEU A 18 4.00 2.19 -2.20
C LEU A 18 4.61 3.51 -2.65
N ASP A 19 4.03 4.10 -3.70
CA ASP A 19 4.55 5.32 -4.33
C ASP A 19 4.56 6.49 -3.33
N THR A 20 3.49 6.65 -2.54
CA THR A 20 3.41 7.75 -1.57
C THR A 20 4.33 7.54 -0.38
N ASN A 21 4.50 6.31 0.11
CA ASN A 21 5.42 6.07 1.23
C ASN A 21 6.88 6.26 0.84
N ILE A 22 7.30 5.82 -0.35
CA ILE A 22 8.66 6.08 -0.86
C ILE A 22 8.90 7.59 -0.96
N ASN A 23 7.95 8.35 -1.50
CA ASN A 23 8.11 9.79 -1.69
C ASN A 23 8.08 10.57 -0.37
N ALA A 24 7.10 10.31 0.50
CA ALA A 24 6.94 11.03 1.77
C ALA A 24 8.02 10.67 2.79
N HIS A 25 8.50 9.43 2.75
CA HIS A 25 9.48 8.90 3.69
C HIS A 25 10.79 8.54 2.98
N TYR A 26 11.27 9.42 2.10
CA TYR A 26 12.51 9.24 1.33
C TYR A 26 13.76 9.01 2.20
N PHE A 27 13.69 9.36 3.48
CA PHE A 27 14.73 9.11 4.48
C PHE A 27 14.80 7.64 4.94
N ILE A 28 13.79 6.83 4.61
CA ILE A 28 13.79 5.36 4.78
C ILE A 28 14.10 4.73 3.41
N SER A 29 14.94 3.69 3.41
CA SER A 29 15.29 2.98 2.18
C SER A 29 14.05 2.50 1.43
N GLU A 30 14.00 2.75 0.12
CA GLU A 30 12.96 2.24 -0.79
C GLU A 30 12.74 0.73 -0.63
N LYS A 31 13.84 -0.02 -0.42
CA LYS A 31 13.81 -1.47 -0.20
C LYS A 31 12.91 -1.85 0.98
N TYR A 32 12.85 -1.06 2.05
CA TYR A 32 11.97 -1.33 3.18
C TYR A 32 10.50 -1.37 2.75
N TRP A 33 10.06 -0.41 1.93
CA TRP A 33 8.68 -0.34 1.45
C TRP A 33 8.34 -1.48 0.50
N VAL A 34 9.26 -1.80 -0.42
CA VAL A 34 9.12 -2.91 -1.36
C VAL A 34 9.04 -4.25 -0.63
N ASP A 35 9.93 -4.49 0.34
CA ASP A 35 9.98 -5.73 1.11
C ASP A 35 8.70 -5.93 1.96
N ASN A 36 8.05 -4.84 2.38
CA ASN A 36 6.82 -4.88 3.19
C ASN A 36 5.53 -4.81 2.35
N TYR A 37 5.61 -4.60 1.04
CA TYR A 37 4.45 -4.43 0.15
C TYR A 37 3.46 -5.58 0.27
N GLN A 38 3.95 -6.82 0.19
CA GLN A 38 3.12 -8.01 0.25
C GLN A 38 2.50 -8.22 1.64
N VAL A 39 3.28 -7.99 2.70
CA VAL A 39 2.81 -8.09 4.10
C VAL A 39 1.66 -7.11 4.35
N VAL A 40 1.79 -5.87 3.88
CA VAL A 40 0.77 -4.84 4.06
C VAL A 40 -0.50 -5.18 3.29
N ARG A 41 -0.37 -5.60 2.02
CA ARG A 41 -1.50 -6.03 1.19
C ARG A 41 -2.31 -7.12 1.90
N GLU A 42 -1.64 -8.19 2.32
CA GLU A 42 -2.29 -9.38 2.86
C GLU A 42 -2.88 -9.14 4.26
N ARG A 43 -2.19 -8.37 5.10
CA ARG A 43 -2.58 -8.20 6.51
C ARG A 43 -3.67 -7.14 6.73
N TYR A 44 -3.76 -6.14 5.86
CA TYR A 44 -4.66 -5.00 6.09
C TYR A 44 -5.76 -4.86 5.04
N LEU A 45 -5.57 -5.37 3.82
CA LEU A 45 -6.48 -5.13 2.70
C LEU A 45 -7.13 -6.40 2.14
N THR A 46 -6.57 -7.59 2.42
CA THR A 46 -7.13 -8.88 1.97
C THR A 46 -7.88 -9.64 3.06
N SER A 47 -7.73 -9.30 4.34
CA SER A 47 -8.33 -10.04 5.46
C SER A 47 -9.78 -9.63 5.80
N LYS A 48 -10.51 -9.00 4.88
CA LYS A 48 -11.91 -8.60 5.06
C LYS A 48 -12.81 -9.32 4.07
#